data_AF-A0A1B9B004-F1
#
_entry.id   AF-A0A1B9B004-F1
#
_cell.length_a   1.000
_cell.length_b   1.000
_cell.length_c   1.000
_cell.angle_alpha   90.00
_cell.angle_beta   90.00
_cell.angle_gamma   90.00
#
_symmetry.space_group_name_H-M   'P 1'
#
loop_
_entity.id
_entity.type
_entity.pdbx_description
1 polymer ?
#
loop_
_entity_poly.entity_id
_entity_poly.type
_entity_poly.pdbx_seq_one_letter_code
_entity_poly.pdbx_strand_id
1 'polypeptide(L)'
;MKVIVYKKDIDQFLADFKSISSYDEVGKKYYFIFEDHIRGGHWTLMFYDKEGKWTAHGKGEFYSDIDELQLSGDQLKLFIYKNRKYINNVIRQLRVAIPS
;
A
#
# COMPACT_ATOMS: atom_id res chain seq x y z
N MET A 1 -9.37 -5.41 10.81
CA MET A 1 -8.07 -4.76 10.51
C MET A 1 -7.68 -3.78 11.59
N LYS A 2 -6.42 -3.83 12.01
CA LYS A 2 -5.81 -2.90 12.97
C LYS A 2 -5.07 -1.80 12.20
N VAL A 3 -5.08 -0.57 12.74
CA VAL A 3 -4.22 0.50 12.22
C VAL A 3 -2.77 0.25 12.61
N ILE A 4 -1.84 0.70 11.76
CA ILE A 4 -0.40 0.55 11.95
C ILE A 4 0.07 1.64 12.91
N VAL A 5 0.47 1.25 14.14
CA VAL A 5 1.03 2.17 15.14
C VAL A 5 2.51 1.87 15.34
N TYR A 6 2.85 0.59 15.46
CA TYR A 6 4.21 0.09 15.70
C TYR A 6 4.71 -0.75 14.53
N LYS A 7 6.02 -0.99 14.46
CA LYS A 7 6.63 -1.84 13.42
C LYS A 7 6.04 -3.25 13.38
N LYS A 8 5.71 -3.83 14.54
CA LYS A 8 5.04 -5.15 14.63
C LYS A 8 3.66 -5.19 13.97
N ASP A 9 2.98 -4.05 13.86
CA ASP A 9 1.67 -3.99 13.21
C ASP A 9 1.81 -4.06 11.67
N ILE A 10 3.01 -3.82 11.13
CA ILE A 10 3.29 -3.93 9.70
C ILE A 10 3.16 -5.38 9.24
N ASP A 11 3.66 -6.32 10.02
CA ASP A 11 3.59 -7.74 9.66
C ASP A 11 2.11 -8.19 9.58
N GLN A 12 1.26 -7.70 10.48
CA GLN A 12 -0.18 -7.93 10.39
C GLN A 12 -0.81 -7.25 9.16
N PHE A 13 -0.43 -6.01 8.86
CA PHE A 13 -0.89 -5.31 7.66
C PHE A 13 -0.52 -6.06 6.38
N LEU A 14 0.69 -6.62 6.30
CA LEU A 14 1.14 -7.43 5.17
C LEU A 14 0.35 -8.74 5.06
N ALA A 15 0.07 -9.39 6.19
CA ALA A 15 -0.78 -10.59 6.22
C ALA A 15 -2.21 -10.29 5.75
N ASP A 16 -2.76 -9.15 6.16
CA ASP A 16 -4.09 -8.69 5.78
C ASP A 16 -4.12 -8.03 4.39
N PHE A 17 -2.96 -7.82 3.74
CA PHE A 17 -2.85 -6.97 2.55
C PHE A 17 -3.78 -7.39 1.42
N LYS A 18 -3.85 -8.70 1.12
CA LYS A 18 -4.73 -9.24 0.08
C LYS A 18 -6.22 -8.94 0.33
N SER A 19 -6.63 -8.79 1.58
CA SER A 19 -8.02 -8.51 1.94
C SER A 19 -8.40 -7.02 1.82
N ILE A 20 -7.41 -6.13 1.84
CA ILE A 20 -7.60 -4.67 1.83
C ILE A 20 -7.18 -4.03 0.51
N SER A 21 -6.59 -4.82 -0.38
CA SER A 21 -6.15 -4.42 -1.70
C SER A 21 -7.14 -4.91 -2.74
N SER A 22 -7.14 -4.25 -3.88
CA SER A 22 -7.87 -4.73 -5.05
C SER A 22 -7.00 -5.71 -5.84
N TYR A 23 -7.62 -6.75 -6.39
CA TYR A 23 -6.92 -7.72 -7.23
C TYR A 23 -7.11 -7.36 -8.71
N ASP A 24 -6.01 -7.26 -9.44
CA ASP A 24 -5.98 -7.12 -10.88
C ASP A 24 -5.80 -8.51 -11.51
N GLU A 25 -6.85 -9.03 -12.16
CA GLU A 25 -6.82 -10.35 -12.81
C GLU A 25 -5.90 -10.39 -14.05
N VAL A 26 -5.74 -9.27 -14.74
CA VAL A 26 -4.90 -9.16 -15.94
C VAL A 26 -3.43 -9.14 -15.53
N GLY A 27 -3.08 -8.29 -14.57
CA GLY A 27 -1.74 -8.18 -14.00
C GLY A 27 -1.38 -9.27 -13.00
N LYS A 28 -2.37 -10.07 -12.54
CA LYS A 28 -2.25 -11.07 -11.47
C LYS A 28 -1.58 -10.53 -10.21
N LYS A 29 -1.94 -9.32 -9.83
CA LYS A 29 -1.30 -8.56 -8.75
C LYS A 29 -2.34 -7.90 -7.86
N TYR A 30 -2.00 -7.76 -6.59
CA TYR A 30 -2.79 -6.99 -5.64
C TYR A 30 -2.26 -5.56 -5.62
N TYR A 31 -3.13 -4.56 -5.63
CA TYR A 31 -2.73 -3.16 -5.57
C TYR A 31 -3.53 -2.40 -4.50
N PHE A 32 -2.84 -1.50 -3.82
CA PHE A 32 -3.36 -0.69 -2.73
C PHE A 32 -2.95 0.76 -2.93
N ILE A 33 -3.93 1.63 -3.12
CA ILE A 33 -3.72 3.04 -3.42
C ILE A 33 -3.97 3.87 -2.16
N PHE A 34 -3.06 4.79 -1.87
CA PHE A 34 -3.18 5.74 -0.76
C PHE A 34 -2.55 7.09 -1.14
N GLU A 35 -2.96 8.16 -0.46
CA GLU A 35 -2.48 9.50 -0.76
C GLU A 35 -0.98 9.67 -0.48
N ASP A 36 -0.28 10.33 -1.42
CA ASP A 36 1.05 10.88 -1.24
C ASP A 36 0.94 12.36 -0.87
N HIS A 37 0.93 12.63 0.43
CA HIS A 37 0.90 14.00 0.93
C HIS A 37 2.25 14.71 0.81
N ILE A 38 3.38 14.00 0.61
CA ILE A 38 4.69 14.64 0.51
C ILE A 38 4.82 15.36 -0.83
N ARG A 39 4.34 14.74 -1.91
CA ARG A 39 4.49 15.26 -3.28
C ARG A 39 3.18 15.71 -3.94
N GLY A 40 2.04 15.52 -3.28
CA GLY A 40 0.74 15.91 -3.83
C GLY A 40 0.26 14.93 -4.91
N GLY A 41 0.11 13.66 -4.53
CA GLY A 41 -0.26 12.59 -5.45
C GLY A 41 -0.82 11.36 -4.74
N HIS A 42 -0.60 10.19 -5.33
CA HIS A 42 -1.00 8.90 -4.77
C HIS A 42 0.15 7.90 -4.92
N TRP A 43 0.35 7.12 -3.87
CA TRP A 43 1.16 5.92 -3.90
C TRP A 43 0.28 4.72 -4.21
N THR A 44 0.78 3.88 -5.11
CA THR A 44 0.21 2.56 -5.40
C THR A 44 1.21 1.51 -4.95
N LEU A 45 0.89 0.81 -3.87
CA LEU A 45 1.65 -0.35 -3.42
C LEU A 45 1.10 -1.61 -4.10
N MET A 46 1.96 -2.33 -4.80
CA MET A 46 1.61 -3.52 -5.56
C MET A 46 2.31 -4.75 -4.99
N PHE A 47 1.60 -5.88 -5.01
CA PHE A 47 2.10 -7.18 -4.60
C PHE A 47 1.84 -8.21 -5.70
N TYR A 48 2.92 -8.76 -6.26
CA TYR A 48 2.90 -9.80 -7.27
C TYR A 48 2.93 -11.16 -6.59
N ASP A 49 1.77 -11.78 -6.43
CA ASP A 49 1.60 -13.01 -5.63
C ASP A 49 2.44 -14.19 -6.17
N LYS A 50 2.57 -14.29 -7.50
CA LYS A 50 3.38 -15.35 -8.15
C LYS A 50 4.88 -15.22 -7.88
N GLU A 51 5.38 -14.00 -7.78
CA GLU A 51 6.81 -13.72 -7.62
C GLU A 51 7.18 -13.42 -6.16
N GLY A 52 6.18 -13.20 -5.29
CA GLY A 52 6.38 -12.76 -3.92
C GLY A 52 7.00 -11.36 -3.83
N LYS A 53 6.85 -10.53 -4.87
CA LYS A 53 7.51 -9.22 -4.99
C LYS A 53 6.57 -8.07 -4.64
N TRP A 54 7.14 -7.08 -3.97
CA TRP A 54 6.49 -5.82 -3.66
C TRP A 54 7.08 -4.71 -4.52
N THR A 55 6.22 -3.92 -5.15
CA THR A 55 6.63 -2.71 -5.86
C THR A 55 5.76 -1.54 -5.41
N ALA A 56 6.30 -0.33 -5.47
CA ALA A 56 5.54 0.88 -5.21
C ALA A 56 5.70 1.86 -6.36
N HIS A 57 4.62 2.54 -6.72
CA HIS A 57 4.61 3.52 -7.79
C HIS A 57 3.94 4.80 -7.29
N GLY A 58 4.65 5.92 -7.42
CA GLY A 58 4.18 7.25 -7.05
C GLY A 58 3.68 7.99 -8.28
N LYS A 59 2.42 8.42 -8.26
CA LYS A 59 1.83 9.23 -9.32
C LYS A 59 1.11 10.43 -8.72
N GLY A 60 1.58 11.63 -9.04
CA GLY A 60 0.91 12.87 -8.75
C GLY A 60 0.51 13.64 -9.99
N GLU A 61 -0.05 14.81 -9.77
CA GLU A 61 -0.51 15.71 -10.84
C GLU A 61 0.68 16.25 -11.68
N PHE A 62 1.83 16.46 -11.03
CA PHE A 62 3.02 17.04 -11.64
C PHE A 62 4.20 16.07 -11.75
N TYR A 63 4.03 14.80 -11.34
CA TYR A 63 5.06 13.77 -11.44
C TYR A 63 4.45 12.40 -11.69
N SER A 64 5.06 11.65 -12.59
CA SER A 64 4.85 10.21 -12.71
C SER A 64 6.21 9.59 -12.52
N ASP A 65 6.42 8.86 -11.42
CA ASP A 65 7.65 8.08 -11.28
C ASP A 65 7.62 7.04 -12.41
N ILE A 66 8.45 7.20 -13.44
CA ILE A 66 8.39 6.37 -14.65
C ILE A 66 8.62 4.88 -14.32
N ASP A 67 9.38 4.63 -13.25
CA ASP A 67 9.73 3.29 -12.80
C ASP A 67 8.98 2.87 -11.54
N GLU A 68 8.54 1.61 -11.50
CA GLU A 68 8.09 0.96 -10.28
C GLU A 68 9.30 0.72 -9.35
N LEU A 69 9.22 1.21 -8.13
CA LEU A 69 10.28 1.00 -7.16
C LEU A 69 10.08 -0.35 -6.48
N GLN A 70 10.95 -1.31 -6.79
CA GLN A 70 10.93 -2.61 -6.13
C GLN A 70 11.35 -2.47 -4.66
N LEU A 71 10.49 -2.95 -3.75
CA LEU A 71 10.71 -2.88 -2.31
C LEU A 71 11.16 -4.23 -1.78
N SER A 72 12.41 -4.31 -1.33
CA SER A 72 12.88 -5.43 -0.49
C SER A 72 12.16 -5.44 0.87
N GLY A 73 12.21 -6.55 1.62
CA GLY A 73 11.48 -6.70 2.88
C GLY A 73 11.69 -5.56 3.88
N ASP A 74 12.93 -5.11 4.09
CA ASP A 74 13.23 -3.99 5.00
C ASP A 74 12.78 -2.64 4.44
N GLN A 75 12.96 -2.43 3.13
CA GLN A 75 12.50 -1.21 2.46
C GLN A 75 10.97 -1.10 2.49
N LEU A 76 10.27 -2.22 2.29
CA LEU A 76 8.82 -2.32 2.36
C LEU A 76 8.33 -1.94 3.76
N LYS A 77 8.93 -2.55 4.80
CA LYS A 77 8.58 -2.22 6.20
C LYS A 77 8.83 -0.74 6.49
N LEU A 78 9.97 -0.20 6.04
CA LEU A 78 10.28 1.22 6.23
C LEU A 78 9.29 2.13 5.48
N PHE A 79 8.95 1.77 4.24
CA PHE A 79 8.01 2.50 3.38
C PHE A 79 6.61 2.53 4.00
N ILE A 80 6.09 1.38 4.43
CA ILE A 80 4.80 1.27 5.11
C ILE A 80 4.83 2.08 6.41
N TYR A 81 5.89 1.97 7.20
CA TYR A 81 5.99 2.69 8.47
C TYR A 81 6.03 4.21 8.26
N LYS A 82 6.78 4.70 7.27
CA LYS A 82 6.84 6.13 6.92
C LYS A 82 5.48 6.65 6.46
N ASN A 83 4.78 5.87 5.64
CA ASN A 83 3.47 6.23 5.09
C ASN A 83 2.26 5.79 5.94
N ARG A 84 2.50 5.23 7.13
CA ARG A 84 1.46 4.61 7.99
C ARG A 84 0.26 5.52 8.26
N LYS A 85 0.47 6.83 8.36
CA LYS A 85 -0.61 7.80 8.57
C LYS A 85 -1.64 7.74 7.43
N TYR A 86 -1.18 7.74 6.19
CA TYR A 86 -2.04 7.74 4.99
C TYR A 86 -2.63 6.36 4.72
N ILE A 87 -1.84 5.30 4.93
CA ILE A 87 -2.34 3.93 4.90
C ILE A 87 -3.45 3.74 5.93
N ASN A 88 -3.27 4.25 7.16
CA ASN A 88 -4.29 4.18 8.20
C ASN A 88 -5.55 4.97 7.86
N ASN A 89 -5.45 6.07 7.11
CA ASN A 89 -6.62 6.81 6.64
C ASN A 89 -7.46 5.94 5.71
N VAL A 90 -6.83 5.29 4.73
CA VAL A 90 -7.53 4.36 3.82
C VAL A 90 -8.11 3.16 4.59
N ILE A 91 -7.35 2.55 5.50
CA ILE A 91 -7.84 1.47 6.38
C ILE A 91 -9.08 1.92 7.16
N ARG A 92 -9.11 3.15 7.68
CA ARG A 92 -10.26 3.69 8.39
C ARG A 92 -11.45 3.90 7.46
N GLN A 93 -11.23 4.42 6.25
CA GLN A 93 -12.28 4.59 5.24
C GLN A 93 -12.90 3.24 4.85
N LEU A 94 -12.07 2.22 4.61
CA LEU A 94 -12.53 0.86 4.31
C LEU A 94 -13.40 0.27 5.44
N ARG A 95 -13.12 0.62 6.71
CA ARG A 95 -13.94 0.18 7.85
C ARG A 95 -15.27 0.91 7.94
N VAL A 96 -15.37 2.15 7.46
CA VAL A 96 -16.62 2.93 7.44
C VAL A 96 -17.46 2.57 6.21
N ALA A 97 -16.83 2.20 5.10
CA ALA A 97 -17.48 1.86 3.84
C ALA A 97 -18.14 0.47 3.82
N ILE A 98 -18.06 -0.30 4.91
CA ILE A 98 -18.88 -1.50 5.12
C ILE A 98 -20.08 -1.05 5.96
N PRO A 99 -21.26 -0.79 5.37
CA PRO A 99 -22.46 -0.58 6.16
C PRO A 99 -22.76 -1.87 6.91
N SER A 100 -23.18 -1.71 8.16
CA SER A 100 -23.69 -2.78 9.02
C SER A 100 -24.88 -3.50 8.40
#